data_AF-A0A7X4AKZ8-F1
#
_entry.id   AF-A0A7X4AKZ8-F1
#
_cell.length_a   1.000
_cell.length_b   1.000
_cell.length_c   1.000
_cell.angle_alpha   90.00
_cell.angle_beta   90.00
_cell.angle_gamma   90.00
#
_symmetry.space_group_name_H-M   'P 1'
#
loop_
_entity.id
_entity.type
_entity.pdbx_description
1 polymer ?
#
loop_
_entity_poly.entity_id
_entity_poly.type
_entity_poly.pdbx_seq_one_letter_code
_entity_poly.pdbx_strand_id
1 'polypeptide(L)'
;MSVTTNQITSEIEAHIRKCGGTFRQWYVGITSDARERLFSGHKVRENGDAWIHRQAGTHQEARQIEGYFVNQLGTRGGPGGGSTASRSVYAYKITAHTVE
;
A
#
# COMPACT_ATOMS: atom_id res chain seq x y z
N MET A 1 -16.93 4.19 13.93
CA MET A 1 -16.83 5.05 12.74
C MET A 1 -15.89 4.35 11.76
N SER A 2 -16.33 4.10 10.53
CA SER A 2 -15.47 3.51 9.50
C SER A 2 -14.34 4.47 9.16
N VAL A 3 -13.12 3.97 9.02
CA VAL A 3 -11.99 4.78 8.54
C VAL A 3 -12.32 5.23 7.13
N THR A 4 -12.28 6.54 6.87
CA THR A 4 -12.62 7.09 5.54
C THR A 4 -11.43 6.97 4.59
N THR A 5 -11.70 6.97 3.28
CA THR A 5 -10.68 6.99 2.21
C THR A 5 -9.57 8.00 2.49
N ASN A 6 -9.95 9.23 2.88
CA ASN A 6 -9.00 10.31 3.15
C ASN A 6 -8.10 10.02 4.35
N GLN A 7 -8.62 9.36 5.38
CA GLN A 7 -7.84 9.00 6.55
C GLN A 7 -6.78 7.95 6.21
N ILE A 8 -7.14 6.90 5.46
CA ILE A 8 -6.17 5.89 5.02
C ILE A 8 -5.10 6.51 4.13
N THR A 9 -5.49 7.36 3.18
CA THR A 9 -4.53 8.08 2.33
C THR A 9 -3.58 8.93 3.16
N SER A 10 -4.10 9.71 4.10
CA SER A 10 -3.27 10.55 4.98
C SER A 10 -2.31 9.73 5.84
N GLU A 11 -2.75 8.60 6.38
CA GLU A 11 -1.91 7.72 7.19
C GLU A 11 -0.78 7.06 6.38
N ILE A 12 -1.07 6.61 5.16
CA ILE A 12 -0.06 6.06 4.26
C ILE A 12 0.93 7.15 3.83
N GLU A 13 0.45 8.33 3.44
CA GLU A 13 1.32 9.47 3.10
C GLU A 13 2.23 9.88 4.26
N ALA A 14 1.66 10.01 5.46
CA ALA A 14 2.41 10.37 6.66
C ALA A 14 3.50 9.33 6.95
N HIS A 15 3.19 8.03 6.77
CA HIS A 15 4.17 6.96 6.91
C HIS A 15 5.29 7.06 5.87
N ILE A 16 4.94 7.27 4.59
CA ILE A 16 5.92 7.47 3.50
C ILE A 16 6.85 8.64 3.83
N ARG A 17 6.30 9.79 4.23
CA ARG A 17 7.07 10.98 4.60
C ARG A 17 7.97 10.74 5.81
N LYS A 18 7.46 10.04 6.83
CA LYS A 18 8.22 9.70 8.05
C LYS A 18 9.41 8.79 7.75
N CYS A 19 9.24 7.79 6.88
CA CYS A 19 10.28 6.83 6.51
C CYS A 19 11.18 7.33 5.35
N GLY A 20 10.78 8.41 4.69
CA GLY A 20 11.54 9.11 3.65
C GLY A 20 11.64 8.36 2.32
N GLY A 21 12.27 9.02 1.35
CA GLY A 21 12.32 8.60 -0.05
C GLY A 21 11.24 9.30 -0.89
N THR A 22 11.42 9.26 -2.21
CA THR A 22 10.42 9.76 -3.16
C THR A 22 9.30 8.75 -3.34
N PHE A 23 8.09 9.18 -3.72
CA PHE A 23 6.97 8.27 -3.97
C PHE A 23 7.30 7.13 -4.96
N ARG A 24 8.14 7.38 -5.97
CA ARG A 24 8.61 6.36 -6.93
C ARG A 24 9.42 5.22 -6.30
N GLN A 25 9.96 5.42 -5.10
CA GLN A 25 10.67 4.40 -4.33
C GLN A 25 9.74 3.61 -3.40
N TRP A 26 8.43 3.84 -3.51
CA TRP A 26 7.42 3.12 -2.76
C TRP A 26 6.52 2.36 -3.72
N TYR A 27 6.05 1.21 -3.26
CA TYR A 27 5.02 0.43 -3.91
C TYR A 27 3.75 0.52 -3.07
N VAL A 28 2.61 0.75 -3.74
CA VAL A 28 1.29 0.71 -3.11
C VAL A 28 0.43 -0.30 -3.87
N GLY A 29 -0.25 -1.15 -3.14
CA GLY A 29 -1.13 -2.17 -3.71
C GLY A 29 -2.36 -2.45 -2.86
N ILE A 30 -3.32 -3.16 -3.45
CA ILE A 30 -4.48 -3.72 -2.74
C ILE A 30 -4.49 -5.25 -2.73
N THR A 31 -5.10 -5.83 -1.70
CA THR A 31 -5.22 -7.29 -1.53
C THR A 31 -6.29 -7.64 -0.49
N SER A 32 -6.72 -8.90 -0.46
CA SER A 32 -7.50 -9.46 0.65
C SER A 32 -6.64 -9.80 1.85
N ASP A 33 -5.36 -10.13 1.65
CA ASP A 33 -4.39 -10.44 2.69
C ASP A 33 -3.11 -9.62 2.51
N ALA A 34 -2.98 -8.56 3.31
CA ALA A 34 -1.84 -7.65 3.23
C ALA A 34 -0.56 -8.25 3.79
N ARG A 35 -0.65 -9.13 4.80
CA ARG A 35 0.53 -9.68 5.47
C ARG A 35 1.18 -10.74 4.60
N GLU A 36 0.38 -11.64 4.02
CA GLU A 36 0.88 -12.59 3.02
C GLU A 36 1.57 -11.84 1.88
N ARG A 37 0.89 -10.82 1.33
CA ARG A 37 1.40 -10.12 0.17
C ARG A 37 2.69 -9.35 0.47
N LEU A 38 2.77 -8.67 1.61
CA LEU A 38 3.97 -7.94 2.04
C LEU A 38 5.15 -8.89 2.27
N PHE A 39 4.99 -9.90 3.13
CA PHE A 39 6.13 -10.64 3.66
C PHE A 39 6.48 -11.89 2.84
N SER A 40 5.47 -12.59 2.31
CA SER A 40 5.68 -13.77 1.47
C SER A 40 5.81 -13.38 0.00
N GLY A 41 4.95 -12.51 -0.51
CA GLY A 41 4.94 -12.08 -1.91
C GLY A 41 6.08 -11.13 -2.24
N HIS A 42 6.08 -9.95 -1.63
CA HIS A 42 7.04 -8.87 -1.90
C HIS A 42 8.36 -8.99 -1.13
N LYS A 43 8.50 -10.00 -0.27
CA LYS A 43 9.70 -10.26 0.55
C LYS A 43 10.10 -9.09 1.46
N VAL A 44 9.13 -8.27 1.85
CA VAL A 44 9.33 -7.23 2.86
C VAL A 44 9.72 -7.92 4.17
N ARG A 45 10.74 -7.38 4.84
CA ARG A 45 11.14 -7.82 6.17
C ARG A 45 10.26 -7.12 7.19
N GLU A 46 9.54 -7.89 8.01
CA GLU A 46 8.71 -7.32 9.08
C GLU A 46 9.49 -6.35 9.98
N ASN A 47 10.75 -6.71 10.25
CA ASN A 47 11.67 -5.89 11.02
C ASN A 47 12.73 -5.28 10.09
N GLY A 48 12.86 -3.96 10.14
CA GLY A 48 13.91 -3.20 9.45
C GLY A 48 13.47 -2.54 8.14
N ASP A 49 12.46 -3.07 7.44
CA ASP A 49 11.90 -2.40 6.27
C ASP A 49 10.76 -1.44 6.66
N ALA A 50 10.53 -0.44 5.81
CA ALA A 50 9.41 0.49 5.96
C ALA A 50 8.18 -0.04 5.23
N TRP A 51 7.12 -0.33 5.98
CA TRP A 51 5.85 -0.81 5.45
C TRP A 51 4.68 -0.41 6.33
N ILE A 52 3.50 -0.36 5.73
CA ILE A 52 2.23 -0.08 6.39
C ILE A 52 1.11 -0.80 5.64
N HIS A 53 0.08 -1.26 6.34
CA HIS A 53 -1.19 -1.62 5.72
C HIS A 53 -2.37 -1.05 6.50
N ARG A 54 -3.47 -0.82 5.79
CA ARG A 54 -4.74 -0.32 6.31
C ARG A 54 -5.90 -1.03 5.64
N GLN A 55 -7.00 -1.13 6.36
CA GLN A 55 -8.22 -1.75 5.86
C GLN A 55 -9.24 -0.67 5.52
N ALA A 56 -9.64 -0.62 4.25
CA ALA A 56 -10.73 0.20 3.77
C ALA A 56 -12.09 -0.44 4.08
N GLY A 57 -13.16 0.35 4.09
CA GLY A 57 -14.51 -0.16 4.28
C GLY A 57 -14.98 -1.01 3.09
N THR A 58 -14.57 -0.64 1.89
CA THR A 58 -14.94 -1.33 0.64
C THR A 58 -13.74 -1.52 -0.30
N HIS A 59 -13.90 -2.43 -1.27
CA HIS A 59 -12.88 -2.61 -2.31
C HIS A 59 -12.78 -1.40 -3.25
N GLN A 60 -13.88 -0.62 -3.40
CA GLN A 60 -13.89 0.57 -4.24
C GLN A 60 -13.05 1.67 -3.59
N GLU A 61 -13.18 1.86 -2.28
CA GLU A 61 -12.33 2.76 -1.50
C GLU A 61 -10.86 2.32 -1.58
N ALA A 62 -10.55 1.02 -1.42
CA ALA A 62 -9.19 0.51 -1.55
C ALA A 62 -8.58 0.83 -2.93
N ARG A 63 -9.33 0.60 -4.02
CA ARG A 63 -8.93 0.95 -5.39
C ARG A 63 -8.75 2.45 -5.59
N GLN A 64 -9.61 3.27 -4.99
CA GLN A 64 -9.47 4.73 -5.05
C GLN A 64 -8.19 5.19 -4.37
N ILE A 65 -7.84 4.61 -3.22
CA ILE A 65 -6.61 4.93 -2.49
C ILE A 65 -5.38 4.53 -3.30
N GLU A 66 -5.32 3.29 -3.80
CA GLU A 66 -4.22 2.82 -4.66
C GLU A 66 -4.08 3.69 -5.91
N GLY A 67 -5.19 3.99 -6.58
CA GLY A 67 -5.20 4.85 -7.75
C GLY A 67 -4.69 6.26 -7.48
N TYR A 68 -4.94 6.81 -6.28
CA TYR A 68 -4.36 8.09 -5.87
C TYR A 68 -2.83 8.00 -5.76
N PHE A 69 -2.30 7.01 -5.06
CA PHE A 69 -0.84 6.87 -4.90
C PHE A 69 -0.12 6.59 -6.22
N VAL A 70 -0.65 5.68 -7.04
CA VAL A 70 -0.02 5.28 -8.30
C VAL A 70 -0.14 6.39 -9.34
N ASN A 71 -1.34 6.92 -9.57
CA ASN A 71 -1.59 7.83 -10.70
C ASN A 71 -1.28 9.30 -10.37
N GLN A 72 -1.48 9.73 -9.12
CA GLN A 72 -1.26 11.13 -8.73
C GLN A 72 0.12 11.35 -8.12
N LEU A 73 0.57 10.44 -7.23
CA LEU A 73 1.84 10.59 -6.52
C LEU A 73 3.00 9.84 -7.19
N GLY A 74 2.71 8.91 -8.10
CA GLY A 74 3.71 8.19 -8.90
C GLY A 74 4.43 7.08 -8.14
N THR A 75 3.76 6.44 -7.17
CA THR A 75 4.27 5.20 -6.59
C THR A 75 4.27 4.08 -7.63
N ARG A 76 5.07 3.03 -7.38
CA ARG A 76 4.87 1.75 -8.07
C ARG A 76 3.55 1.12 -7.60
N GLY A 77 3.02 0.24 -8.43
CA GLY A 77 1.81 -0.53 -8.16
C GLY A 77 1.62 -1.57 -9.25
N GLY A 78 0.88 -2.63 -8.92
CA GLY A 78 0.59 -3.71 -9.85
C GLY A 78 -0.78 -3.55 -10.52
N PRO A 79 -1.00 -4.15 -11.71
CA PRO A 79 -2.31 -4.21 -12.36
C PRO A 79 -3.30 -5.14 -11.62
N GLY A 80 -2.92 -5.65 -10.44
CA GLY A 80 -3.64 -6.61 -9.62
C GLY A 80 -4.92 -6.03 -9.07
N GLY A 81 -5.88 -5.76 -9.94
CA GLY A 81 -7.21 -5.29 -9.63
C GLY A 81 -7.89 -6.31 -8.74
N GLY A 82 -7.75 -6.11 -7.44
CA GLY A 82 -8.20 -7.03 -6.42
C GLY A 82 -9.69 -7.40 -6.55
N SER A 83 -10.03 -8.61 -6.12
CA SER A 83 -11.43 -9.04 -6.06
C SER A 83 -12.27 -8.13 -5.16
N THR A 84 -13.58 -8.35 -5.09
CA THR A 84 -14.47 -7.64 -4.13
C THR A 84 -14.06 -7.83 -2.65
N ALA A 85 -13.20 -8.82 -2.37
CA ALA A 85 -12.60 -9.07 -1.05
C ALA A 85 -11.33 -8.23 -0.79
N SER A 86 -10.79 -7.55 -1.79
CA SER A 86 -9.54 -6.77 -1.67
C SER A 86 -9.80 -5.41 -1.05
N ARG A 87 -9.91 -5.40 0.27
CA ARG A 87 -10.18 -4.20 1.08
C ARG A 87 -8.93 -3.69 1.81
N SER A 88 -7.82 -4.42 1.78
CA SER A 88 -6.58 -4.00 2.43
C SER A 88 -5.71 -3.27 1.43
N VAL A 89 -5.30 -2.05 1.80
CA VAL A 89 -4.28 -1.27 1.10
C VAL A 89 -2.97 -1.45 1.84
N TYR A 90 -1.89 -1.74 1.13
CA TYR A 90 -0.56 -1.82 1.70
C TYR A 90 0.42 -0.94 0.94
N ALA A 91 1.44 -0.47 1.65
CA ALA A 91 2.56 0.23 1.08
C ALA A 91 3.86 -0.28 1.67
N TYR A 92 4.91 -0.36 0.86
CA TYR A 92 6.27 -0.64 1.32
C TYR A 92 7.29 0.16 0.52
N LYS A 93 8.42 0.46 1.16
CA LYS A 93 9.55 1.08 0.50
C LYS A 93 10.33 0.02 -0.27
N ILE A 94 10.54 0.23 -1.55
CA ILE A 94 11.25 -0.69 -2.43
C ILE A 94 12.72 -0.69 -2.04
N THR A 95 13.26 -1.89 -1.82
CA THR A 95 14.66 -2.14 -1.51
C THR A 95 15.21 -3.24 -2.43
N ALA A 96 16.51 -3.51 -2.37
CA ALA A 96 17.15 -4.47 -3.27
C ALA A 96 16.63 -5.91 -3.13
N HIS A 97 16.04 -6.27 -1.97
CA HIS A 97 15.51 -7.62 -1.73
C HIS A 97 14.00 -7.73 -1.93
N THR A 98 13.29 -6.62 -2.11
CA THR A 98 11.84 -6.65 -2.37
C THR A 98 11.55 -6.98 -3.82
N VAL A 99 10.42 -7.64 -4.06
CA VAL A 99 9.92 -8.02 -5.39
C VAL A 99 8.62 -7.27 -5.64
N GLU A 100 8.40 -6.71 -6.84
CA GLU A 100 7.18 -5.96 -7.22
C GLU A 100 6.03 -6.86 -7.73
#